data_AF-A0A3B9PT57-F1
#
_entry.id   AF-A0A3B9PT57-F1
#
_cell.length_a   1.000
_cell.length_b   1.000
_cell.length_c   1.000
_cell.angle_alpha   90.00
_cell.angle_beta   90.00
_cell.angle_gamma   90.00
#
_symmetry.space_group_name_H-M   'P 1'
#
loop_
_entity.id
_entity.type
_entity.pdbx_description
1 polymer ?
#
loop_
_entity_poly.entity_id
_entity_poly.type
_entity_poly.pdbx_seq_one_letter_code
_entity_poly.pdbx_strand_id
1 'polypeptide(L)'
;NSRHRPIGLGVMGLQNALFIKDVSFTSEEAVEFNDEFMEAICYYAYEASSDLAKERGTYSTFRGSKWDRGILPQDTIQMLEEERGEKVEVPKSSKMDWSIVRKKIAKHGMRNSNVIAIAPTATISNIMGSSPCIEPTYKNMFVKSNLSGDFMVLNRFLVNDLKKEGLWNKEMSDQLKYFDGELGPIEGIPQHIKEKYLTAFDVSFEFLLSAAARRQKWIDQAQSVNLFLGTPDLKSLSHMYRAAWRKGLKTTYYLRTLGASNIEKATVDLKKAKPLADSPTDEPSPKKEYSDAEKKACSIQAMLNGEECEACQ
;
A
#
# COMPACT_ATOMS: atom_id res chain seq x y z
N ASN A 1 -23.38 -22.19 2.77
CA ASN A 1 -22.50 -22.65 1.67
C ASN A 1 -23.23 -23.30 0.50
N SER A 2 -24.02 -24.37 0.69
CA SER A 2 -24.58 -25.15 -0.45
C SER A 2 -25.50 -24.37 -1.42
N ARG A 3 -26.26 -23.38 -0.92
CA ARG A 3 -27.23 -22.59 -1.70
C ARG A 3 -26.61 -21.58 -2.69
N HIS A 4 -25.54 -20.90 -2.27
CA HIS A 4 -24.91 -19.80 -3.02
C HIS A 4 -23.51 -20.17 -3.52
N ARG A 5 -22.85 -21.13 -2.87
CA ARG A 5 -21.49 -21.60 -3.18
C ARG A 5 -20.45 -20.46 -3.31
N PRO A 6 -20.44 -19.44 -2.44
CA PRO A 6 -19.43 -18.40 -2.51
C PRO A 6 -18.05 -18.97 -2.19
N ILE A 7 -17.03 -18.49 -2.87
CA ILE A 7 -15.62 -18.73 -2.57
C ILE A 7 -14.87 -17.39 -2.57
N GLY A 8 -13.64 -17.39 -2.08
CA GLY A 8 -12.78 -16.20 -2.06
C GLY A 8 -11.37 -16.57 -2.49
N LEU A 9 -11.10 -16.48 -3.79
CA LEU A 9 -9.75 -16.53 -4.33
C LEU A 9 -9.10 -15.15 -4.10
N GLY A 10 -8.03 -15.14 -3.32
CA GLY A 10 -7.21 -13.97 -3.06
C GLY A 10 -5.87 -14.02 -3.80
N VAL A 11 -5.01 -13.05 -3.50
CA VAL A 11 -3.64 -12.95 -4.02
C VAL A 11 -2.68 -12.64 -2.88
N MET A 12 -1.40 -12.97 -3.09
CA MET A 12 -0.29 -12.53 -2.24
C MET A 12 0.94 -12.29 -3.11
N GLY A 13 1.96 -11.62 -2.57
CA GLY A 13 3.21 -11.39 -3.29
C GLY A 13 3.25 -10.17 -4.19
N LEU A 14 2.31 -9.22 -4.04
CA LEU A 14 2.27 -8.02 -4.89
C LEU A 14 3.58 -7.23 -4.84
N GLN A 15 4.05 -6.89 -3.64
CA GLN A 15 5.29 -6.12 -3.48
C GLN A 15 6.51 -6.87 -4.02
N ASN A 16 6.58 -8.19 -3.83
CA ASN A 16 7.64 -9.00 -4.42
C ASN A 16 7.58 -8.98 -5.96
N ALA A 17 6.38 -9.04 -6.55
CA ALA A 17 6.21 -8.93 -7.99
C ALA A 17 6.68 -7.57 -8.52
N LEU A 18 6.37 -6.48 -7.80
CA LEU A 18 6.86 -5.14 -8.13
C LEU A 18 8.39 -5.05 -8.04
N PHE A 19 9.02 -5.63 -7.01
CA PHE A 19 10.48 -5.69 -6.92
C PHE A 19 11.13 -6.43 -8.08
N ILE A 20 10.54 -7.56 -8.51
CA ILE A 20 11.01 -8.34 -9.66
C ILE A 20 10.87 -7.55 -10.96
N LYS A 21 9.78 -6.78 -11.10
CA LYS A 21 9.54 -5.90 -12.25
C LYS A 21 10.37 -4.62 -12.24
N ASP A 22 11.13 -4.37 -11.16
CA ASP A 22 11.88 -3.13 -10.96
C ASP A 22 10.99 -1.88 -10.88
N VAL A 23 9.82 -2.01 -10.25
CA VAL A 23 8.80 -0.96 -10.16
C VAL A 23 8.60 -0.54 -8.71
N SER A 24 8.63 0.77 -8.44
CA SER A 24 8.25 1.33 -7.14
C SER A 24 6.73 1.24 -6.93
N PHE A 25 6.30 0.94 -5.71
CA PHE A 25 4.88 0.96 -5.35
C PHE A 25 4.25 2.37 -5.54
N THR A 26 5.06 3.42 -5.38
CA THR A 26 4.67 4.83 -5.55
C THR A 26 4.84 5.25 -7.01
N SER A 27 4.22 4.52 -7.94
CA SER A 27 4.30 4.84 -9.38
C SER A 27 2.99 4.53 -10.09
N GLU A 28 2.72 5.25 -11.18
CA GLU A 28 1.59 4.94 -12.06
C GLU A 28 1.73 3.55 -12.70
N GLU A 29 2.96 3.10 -12.96
CA GLU A 29 3.21 1.74 -13.46
C GLU A 29 2.73 0.69 -12.46
N ALA A 30 2.97 0.88 -11.15
CA ALA A 30 2.42 -0.01 -10.14
C ALA A 30 0.88 0.02 -10.11
N VAL A 31 0.27 1.19 -10.26
CA VAL A 31 -1.21 1.32 -10.30
C VAL A 31 -1.79 0.58 -11.50
N GLU A 32 -1.20 0.72 -12.68
CA GLU A 32 -1.64 0.03 -13.90
C GLU A 32 -1.37 -1.47 -13.83
N PHE A 33 -0.23 -1.90 -13.28
CA PHE A 33 0.04 -3.32 -13.05
C PHE A 33 -1.02 -3.96 -12.15
N ASN A 34 -1.51 -3.23 -11.15
CA ASN A 34 -2.61 -3.65 -10.29
C ASN A 34 -3.96 -3.79 -11.01
N ASP A 35 -4.19 -3.00 -12.05
CA ASP A 35 -5.32 -3.16 -12.96
C ASP A 35 -5.15 -4.45 -13.77
N GLU A 36 -4.00 -4.60 -14.42
CA GLU A 36 -3.68 -5.70 -15.35
C GLU A 36 -3.76 -7.09 -14.71
N PHE A 37 -3.02 -7.32 -13.62
CA PHE A 37 -2.97 -8.67 -13.05
C PHE A 37 -4.34 -9.06 -12.48
N MET A 38 -5.08 -8.10 -11.93
CA MET A 38 -6.36 -8.38 -11.30
C MET A 38 -7.45 -8.58 -12.36
N GLU A 39 -7.40 -7.85 -13.47
CA GLU A 39 -8.21 -8.13 -14.65
C GLU A 39 -8.01 -9.59 -15.10
N ALA A 40 -6.76 -10.02 -15.27
CA ALA A 40 -6.42 -11.37 -15.70
C ALA A 40 -6.91 -12.45 -14.73
N ILE A 41 -6.67 -12.27 -13.41
CA ILE A 41 -7.13 -13.22 -12.40
C ILE A 41 -8.65 -13.33 -12.39
N CYS A 42 -9.36 -12.21 -12.41
CA CYS A 42 -10.82 -12.22 -12.43
C CYS A 42 -11.37 -12.84 -13.72
N TYR A 43 -10.77 -12.52 -14.87
CA TYR A 43 -11.15 -13.08 -16.16
C TYR A 43 -11.15 -14.61 -16.12
N TYR A 44 -10.02 -15.21 -15.74
CA TYR A 44 -9.88 -16.66 -15.71
C TYR A 44 -10.69 -17.30 -14.58
N ALA A 45 -10.83 -16.64 -13.42
CA ALA A 45 -11.60 -17.19 -12.32
C ALA A 45 -13.12 -17.23 -12.63
N TYR A 46 -13.65 -16.20 -13.27
CA TYR A 46 -15.06 -16.18 -13.71
C TYR A 46 -15.30 -17.16 -14.87
N GLU A 47 -14.36 -17.26 -15.81
CA GLU A 47 -14.39 -18.29 -16.84
C GLU A 47 -14.46 -19.70 -16.24
N ALA A 48 -13.56 -20.02 -15.30
CA ALA A 48 -13.51 -21.31 -14.64
C ALA A 48 -14.79 -21.63 -13.84
N SER A 49 -15.38 -20.63 -13.17
CA SER A 49 -16.66 -20.84 -12.48
C SER A 49 -17.80 -21.14 -13.47
N SER A 50 -17.75 -20.58 -14.68
CA SER A 50 -18.71 -20.90 -15.74
C SER A 50 -18.49 -22.30 -16.33
N ASP A 51 -17.24 -22.72 -16.52
CA ASP A 51 -16.91 -24.08 -16.95
C ASP A 51 -17.38 -25.12 -15.91
N LEU A 52 -17.21 -24.85 -14.62
CA LEU A 52 -17.77 -25.69 -13.56
C LEU A 52 -19.31 -25.71 -13.55
N ALA A 53 -19.96 -24.63 -13.98
CA ALA A 53 -21.42 -24.57 -14.11
C ALA A 53 -21.92 -25.47 -15.24
N LYS A 54 -21.18 -25.53 -16.35
CA LYS A 54 -21.43 -26.48 -17.45
C LYS A 54 -21.37 -27.92 -16.98
N GLU A 55 -20.37 -28.28 -16.17
CA GLU A 55 -20.17 -29.64 -15.68
C GLU A 55 -21.15 -30.03 -14.57
N ARG A 56 -21.46 -29.11 -13.65
CA ARG A 56 -22.09 -29.44 -12.35
C ARG A 56 -23.40 -28.70 -12.10
N GLY A 57 -23.87 -27.92 -13.07
CA GLY A 57 -24.98 -26.97 -12.92
C GLY A 57 -24.58 -25.71 -12.16
N THR A 58 -25.42 -24.68 -12.25
CA THR A 58 -25.25 -23.42 -11.53
C THR A 58 -25.46 -23.57 -10.02
N TYR A 59 -25.09 -22.55 -9.24
CA TYR A 59 -25.55 -22.49 -7.84
C TYR A 59 -27.06 -22.24 -7.76
N SER A 60 -27.71 -22.70 -6.68
CA SER A 60 -29.18 -22.78 -6.58
C SER A 60 -29.92 -21.45 -6.74
N THR A 61 -29.24 -20.33 -6.52
CA THR A 61 -29.80 -18.97 -6.57
C THR A 61 -29.21 -18.12 -7.70
N PHE A 62 -28.74 -18.78 -8.76
CA PHE A 62 -28.19 -18.11 -9.93
C PHE A 62 -29.22 -17.25 -10.67
N ARG A 63 -30.45 -17.75 -10.83
CA ARG A 63 -31.51 -17.02 -11.53
C ARG A 63 -31.84 -15.71 -10.83
N GLY A 64 -31.90 -14.62 -11.60
CA GLY A 64 -32.10 -13.25 -11.12
C GLY A 64 -30.85 -12.56 -10.57
N SER A 65 -29.73 -13.28 -10.44
CA SER A 65 -28.47 -12.66 -10.00
C SER A 65 -27.93 -11.64 -11.01
N LYS A 66 -26.92 -10.86 -10.62
CA LYS A 66 -26.20 -9.98 -11.55
C LYS A 66 -25.57 -10.77 -12.71
N TRP A 67 -25.02 -11.96 -12.42
CA TRP A 67 -24.46 -12.86 -13.43
C TRP A 67 -25.48 -13.32 -14.46
N ASP A 68 -26.68 -13.72 -14.02
CA ASP A 68 -27.80 -14.15 -14.90
C ASP A 68 -28.30 -12.99 -15.78
N ARG A 69 -28.20 -11.75 -15.28
CA ARG A 69 -28.49 -10.52 -16.04
C ARG A 69 -27.33 -10.03 -16.91
N GLY A 70 -26.20 -10.75 -16.96
CA GLY A 70 -25.02 -10.37 -17.73
C GLY A 70 -24.23 -9.17 -17.16
N ILE A 71 -24.44 -8.82 -15.90
CA ILE A 71 -23.77 -7.71 -15.19
C ILE A 71 -22.56 -8.28 -14.44
N LEU A 72 -21.36 -7.90 -14.89
CA LEU A 72 -20.08 -8.26 -14.29
C LEU A 72 -19.59 -7.14 -13.34
N PRO A 73 -18.57 -7.39 -12.50
CA PRO A 73 -18.08 -6.41 -11.52
C PRO A 73 -17.75 -5.04 -12.10
N GLN A 74 -17.09 -4.98 -13.26
CA GLN A 74 -16.73 -3.74 -13.92
C GLN A 74 -17.95 -2.92 -14.38
N ASP A 75 -19.07 -3.57 -14.69
CA ASP A 75 -20.33 -2.88 -15.07
C ASP A 75 -20.98 -2.22 -13.84
N THR A 76 -20.73 -2.78 -12.65
CA THR A 76 -21.33 -2.24 -11.41
C THR A 76 -20.77 -0.88 -11.02
N ILE A 77 -19.64 -0.45 -11.61
CA ILE A 77 -19.10 0.90 -11.38
C ILE A 77 -20.04 1.95 -11.95
N GLN A 78 -20.59 1.75 -13.16
CA GLN A 78 -21.57 2.67 -13.73
C GLN A 78 -22.85 2.70 -12.88
N MET A 79 -23.35 1.54 -12.45
CA MET A 79 -24.51 1.47 -11.55
C MET A 79 -24.24 2.23 -10.24
N LEU A 80 -23.03 2.13 -9.69
CA LEU A 80 -22.65 2.84 -8.47
C LEU A 80 -22.67 4.36 -8.66
N GLU A 81 -22.23 4.86 -9.81
CA GLU A 81 -22.28 6.29 -10.14
C GLU A 81 -23.72 6.79 -10.25
N GLU A 82 -24.58 6.04 -10.94
CA GLU A 82 -26.00 6.36 -11.10
C GLU A 82 -26.71 6.43 -9.74
N GLU A 83 -26.46 5.46 -8.86
CA GLU A 83 -27.05 5.41 -7.52
C GLU A 83 -26.49 6.48 -6.58
N ARG A 84 -25.19 6.83 -6.69
CA ARG A 84 -24.58 7.90 -5.86
C ARG A 84 -24.89 9.30 -6.38
N GLY A 85 -25.19 9.46 -7.66
CA GLY A 85 -25.25 10.76 -8.33
C GLY A 85 -23.89 11.44 -8.52
N GLU A 86 -22.79 10.71 -8.34
CA GLU A 86 -21.41 11.23 -8.43
C GLU A 86 -20.49 10.27 -9.19
N LYS A 87 -19.46 10.81 -9.84
CA LYS A 87 -18.47 10.00 -10.57
C LYS A 87 -17.60 9.20 -9.60
N VAL A 88 -17.32 7.96 -9.96
CA VAL A 88 -16.37 7.11 -9.24
C VAL A 88 -15.00 7.31 -9.87
N GLU A 89 -14.01 7.68 -9.07
CA GLU A 89 -12.64 8.02 -9.51
C GLU A 89 -11.81 6.75 -9.86
N VAL A 90 -12.28 5.95 -10.81
CA VAL A 90 -11.58 4.77 -11.33
C VAL A 90 -11.79 4.62 -12.85
N PRO A 91 -10.74 4.36 -13.64
CA PRO A 91 -10.89 4.07 -15.06
C PRO A 91 -11.66 2.78 -15.32
N LYS A 92 -12.60 2.85 -16.26
CA LYS A 92 -13.51 1.77 -16.65
C LYS A 92 -13.00 0.95 -17.84
N SER A 93 -11.77 1.21 -18.28
CA SER A 93 -11.12 0.48 -19.37
C SER A 93 -10.79 -0.96 -18.98
N SER A 94 -10.71 -1.81 -20.00
CA SER A 94 -10.33 -3.23 -19.93
C SER A 94 -9.28 -3.50 -21.02
N LYS A 95 -8.30 -4.38 -20.76
CA LYS A 95 -7.35 -4.85 -21.77
C LYS A 95 -7.74 -6.20 -22.36
N MET A 96 -8.56 -7.00 -21.67
CA MET A 96 -8.97 -8.33 -22.13
C MET A 96 -10.34 -8.32 -22.85
N ASP A 97 -10.57 -9.27 -23.75
CA ASP A 97 -11.87 -9.44 -24.41
C ASP A 97 -12.89 -10.16 -23.51
N TRP A 98 -13.59 -9.37 -22.69
CA TRP A 98 -14.65 -9.86 -21.81
C TRP A 98 -15.87 -10.44 -22.53
N SER A 99 -15.99 -10.30 -23.85
CA SER A 99 -17.11 -10.89 -24.60
C SER A 99 -17.10 -12.42 -24.52
N ILE A 100 -15.92 -13.04 -24.40
CA ILE A 100 -15.75 -14.48 -24.27
C ILE A 100 -16.35 -14.97 -22.94
N VAL A 101 -15.95 -14.34 -21.83
CA VAL A 101 -16.45 -14.68 -20.48
C VAL A 101 -17.96 -14.44 -20.38
N ARG A 102 -18.44 -13.31 -20.90
CA ARG A 102 -19.89 -13.02 -20.93
C ARG A 102 -20.68 -14.07 -21.70
N LYS A 103 -20.22 -14.48 -22.88
CA LYS A 103 -20.87 -15.54 -23.68
C LYS A 103 -20.88 -16.88 -22.95
N LYS A 104 -19.78 -17.24 -22.28
CA LYS A 104 -19.71 -18.45 -21.45
C LYS A 104 -20.71 -18.40 -20.29
N ILE A 105 -20.73 -17.30 -19.53
CA ILE A 105 -21.67 -17.10 -18.41
C ILE A 105 -23.12 -17.12 -18.90
N ALA A 106 -23.44 -16.49 -20.03
CA ALA A 106 -24.78 -16.54 -20.58
C ALA A 106 -25.21 -17.96 -20.98
N LYS A 107 -24.28 -18.77 -21.50
CA LYS A 107 -24.54 -20.14 -21.97
C LYS A 107 -24.62 -21.16 -20.83
N HIS A 108 -23.74 -21.05 -19.84
CA HIS A 108 -23.52 -22.08 -18.82
C HIS A 108 -23.91 -21.63 -17.40
N GLY A 109 -24.06 -20.32 -17.20
CA GLY A 109 -24.22 -19.70 -15.90
C GLY A 109 -22.91 -19.71 -15.11
N MET A 110 -23.04 -19.59 -13.79
CA MET A 110 -21.92 -19.57 -12.83
C MET A 110 -22.10 -20.66 -11.78
N ARG A 111 -21.00 -21.30 -11.36
CA ARG A 111 -21.03 -22.30 -10.29
C ARG A 111 -21.01 -21.67 -8.90
N ASN A 112 -20.43 -20.48 -8.78
CA ASN A 112 -20.24 -19.77 -7.52
C ASN A 112 -20.90 -18.40 -7.58
N SER A 113 -21.59 -17.98 -6.51
CA SER A 113 -22.20 -16.65 -6.46
C SER A 113 -21.16 -15.52 -6.39
N ASN A 114 -20.04 -15.80 -5.74
CA ASN A 114 -18.89 -14.93 -5.57
C ASN A 114 -17.62 -15.77 -5.69
N VAL A 115 -16.57 -15.19 -6.27
CA VAL A 115 -15.35 -15.91 -6.63
C VAL A 115 -14.10 -15.27 -6.03
N ILE A 116 -14.02 -13.94 -5.99
CA ILE A 116 -12.78 -13.23 -5.67
C ILE A 116 -12.94 -12.45 -4.37
N ALA A 117 -12.00 -12.64 -3.45
CA ALA A 117 -11.86 -11.84 -2.25
C ALA A 117 -10.39 -11.85 -1.81
N ILE A 118 -9.79 -10.66 -1.70
CA ILE A 118 -8.40 -10.57 -1.26
C ILE A 118 -8.38 -10.46 0.27
N ALA A 119 -8.14 -11.59 0.92
CA ALA A 119 -8.01 -11.71 2.38
C ALA A 119 -6.55 -11.57 2.84
N PRO A 120 -6.29 -11.26 4.12
CA PRO A 120 -4.94 -11.25 4.67
C PRO A 120 -4.27 -12.62 4.56
N THR A 121 -3.01 -12.64 4.12
CA THR A 121 -2.27 -13.90 3.86
C THR A 121 -1.07 -14.10 4.77
N ALA A 122 -1.03 -13.46 5.95
CA ALA A 122 0.16 -13.38 6.81
C ALA A 122 0.90 -14.72 7.03
N THR A 123 0.15 -15.78 7.39
CA THR A 123 0.75 -17.10 7.63
C THR A 123 1.23 -17.77 6.34
N ILE A 124 0.39 -17.78 5.29
CA ILE A 124 0.71 -18.49 4.04
C ILE A 124 1.78 -17.75 3.21
N SER A 125 1.88 -16.42 3.32
CA SER A 125 2.96 -15.66 2.67
C SER A 125 4.30 -15.95 3.33
N ASN A 126 4.32 -16.11 4.66
CA ASN A 126 5.53 -16.53 5.37
C ASN A 126 5.98 -17.94 4.97
N ILE A 127 5.05 -18.88 4.83
CA ILE A 127 5.34 -20.25 4.34
C ILE A 127 5.93 -20.22 2.93
N MET A 128 5.36 -19.39 2.04
CA MET A 128 5.81 -19.26 0.66
C MET A 128 7.03 -18.35 0.47
N GLY A 129 7.53 -17.70 1.53
CA GLY A 129 8.59 -16.70 1.43
C GLY A 129 8.22 -15.49 0.56
N SER A 130 6.93 -15.12 0.55
CA SER A 130 6.38 -14.03 -0.27
C SER A 130 5.96 -12.83 0.58
N SER A 131 5.75 -11.67 -0.06
CA SER A 131 5.13 -10.52 0.61
C SER A 131 3.64 -10.81 0.89
N PRO A 132 3.08 -10.32 2.01
CA PRO A 132 1.68 -10.55 2.31
C PRO A 132 0.77 -9.80 1.34
N CYS A 133 -0.29 -10.47 0.89
CA CYS A 133 -1.46 -9.84 0.29
C CYS A 133 -1.13 -8.86 -0.86
N ILE A 134 -1.65 -7.64 -0.76
CA ILE A 134 -1.56 -6.51 -1.71
C ILE A 134 -0.88 -5.28 -1.08
N GLU A 135 -0.17 -5.47 0.01
CA GLU A 135 0.39 -4.37 0.80
C GLU A 135 1.84 -4.08 0.39
N PRO A 136 2.29 -2.82 0.51
CA PRO A 136 3.71 -2.51 0.47
C PRO A 136 4.47 -3.22 1.60
N THR A 137 5.79 -3.34 1.44
CA THR A 137 6.63 -3.90 2.51
C THR A 137 6.57 -3.02 3.75
N TYR A 138 6.24 -3.61 4.91
CA TYR A 138 6.14 -2.88 6.17
C TYR A 138 7.50 -2.35 6.66
N LYS A 139 8.56 -3.16 6.53
CA LYS A 139 9.95 -2.81 6.82
C LYS A 139 10.90 -3.59 5.92
N ASN A 140 12.00 -2.98 5.49
CA ASN A 140 13.05 -3.70 4.76
C ASN A 140 13.95 -4.57 5.66
N MET A 141 13.79 -4.46 6.98
CA MET A 141 14.43 -5.32 7.96
C MET A 141 13.47 -5.62 9.11
N PHE A 142 13.50 -6.86 9.61
CA PHE A 142 12.78 -7.22 10.84
C PHE A 142 13.57 -8.26 11.65
N VAL A 143 13.33 -8.27 12.96
CA VAL A 143 13.90 -9.25 13.88
C VAL A 143 12.93 -10.41 14.02
N LYS A 144 13.43 -11.63 13.82
CA LYS A 144 12.70 -12.87 14.05
C LYS A 144 13.32 -13.62 15.22
N SER A 145 12.61 -13.68 16.34
CA SER A 145 12.99 -14.45 17.52
C SER A 145 12.60 -15.92 17.36
N ASN A 146 13.50 -16.83 17.75
CA ASN A 146 13.21 -18.26 17.91
C ASN A 146 13.87 -18.81 19.18
N LEU A 147 13.76 -20.12 19.44
CA LEU A 147 14.32 -20.77 20.64
C LEU A 147 15.85 -20.62 20.78
N SER A 148 16.56 -20.32 19.68
CA SER A 148 18.01 -20.16 19.61
C SER A 148 18.46 -18.70 19.61
N GLY A 149 17.54 -17.74 19.75
CA GLY A 149 17.83 -16.30 19.82
C GLY A 149 17.14 -15.47 18.74
N ASP A 150 17.61 -14.23 18.60
CA ASP A 150 17.06 -13.24 17.67
C ASP A 150 17.87 -13.21 16.38
N PHE A 151 17.17 -13.34 15.25
CA PHE A 151 17.76 -13.34 13.92
C PHE A 151 17.25 -12.14 13.12
N MET A 152 18.17 -11.28 12.67
CA MET A 152 17.83 -10.20 11.75
C MET A 152 17.57 -10.77 10.35
N VAL A 153 16.41 -10.44 9.80
CA VAL A 153 16.00 -10.81 8.45
C VAL A 153 15.93 -9.54 7.61
N LEU A 154 16.77 -9.46 6.59
CA LEU A 154 16.79 -8.38 5.62
C LEU A 154 15.95 -8.71 4.39
N ASN A 155 15.37 -7.70 3.77
CA ASN A 155 14.70 -7.80 2.49
C ASN A 155 15.69 -8.30 1.43
N ARG A 156 15.50 -9.54 0.99
CA ARG A 156 16.41 -10.20 0.03
C ARG A 156 16.47 -9.46 -1.31
N PHE A 157 15.39 -8.83 -1.74
CA PHE A 157 15.37 -8.06 -2.99
C PHE A 157 16.31 -6.85 -2.89
N LEU A 158 16.21 -6.08 -1.80
CA LEU A 158 17.08 -4.95 -1.52
C LEU A 158 18.56 -5.37 -1.48
N VAL A 159 18.88 -6.42 -0.73
CA VAL A 159 20.25 -6.94 -0.64
C VAL A 159 20.77 -7.35 -2.02
N ASN A 160 19.95 -7.97 -2.85
CA ASN A 160 20.35 -8.38 -4.19
C ASN A 160 20.61 -7.17 -5.10
N ASP A 161 19.79 -6.12 -5.02
CA ASP A 161 20.00 -4.92 -5.85
C ASP A 161 21.20 -4.10 -5.37
N LEU A 162 21.40 -3.96 -4.05
CA LEU A 162 22.63 -3.36 -3.50
C LEU A 162 23.89 -4.14 -3.92
N LYS A 163 23.81 -5.47 -4.04
CA LYS A 163 24.93 -6.29 -4.56
C LYS A 163 25.19 -6.02 -6.04
N LYS A 164 24.14 -5.92 -6.86
CA LYS A 164 24.27 -5.61 -8.30
C LYS A 164 24.94 -4.26 -8.52
N GLU A 165 24.68 -3.29 -7.66
CA GLU A 165 25.30 -1.95 -7.73
C GLU A 165 26.66 -1.85 -7.02
N GLY A 166 27.18 -2.95 -6.47
CA GLY A 166 28.46 -2.96 -5.75
C GLY A 166 28.42 -2.21 -4.41
N LEU A 167 27.23 -1.88 -3.90
CA LEU A 167 27.01 -1.16 -2.64
C LEU A 167 26.94 -2.08 -1.43
N TRP A 168 26.81 -3.39 -1.64
CA TRP A 168 26.67 -4.35 -0.55
C TRP A 168 28.01 -4.68 0.12
N ASN A 169 28.27 -4.06 1.27
CA ASN A 169 29.42 -4.32 2.12
C ASN A 169 29.04 -4.34 3.62
N LYS A 170 30.02 -4.54 4.51
CA LYS A 170 29.78 -4.61 5.96
C LYS A 170 29.20 -3.31 6.52
N GLU A 171 29.72 -2.17 6.06
CA GLU A 171 29.27 -0.84 6.49
C GLU A 171 27.80 -0.60 6.11
N MET A 172 27.41 -0.88 4.86
CA MET A 172 26.02 -0.83 4.39
C MET A 172 25.11 -1.75 5.21
N SER A 173 25.56 -2.98 5.50
CA SER A 173 24.79 -3.89 6.36
C SER A 173 24.62 -3.35 7.78
N ASP A 174 25.63 -2.68 8.34
CA ASP A 174 25.57 -2.13 9.69
C ASP A 174 24.73 -0.85 9.75
N GLN A 175 24.77 -0.02 8.71
CA GLN A 175 23.87 1.14 8.53
C GLN A 175 22.41 0.71 8.42
N LEU A 176 22.10 -0.31 7.60
CA LEU A 176 20.73 -0.86 7.51
C LEU A 176 20.22 -1.35 8.86
N LYS A 177 21.09 -1.93 9.70
CA LYS A 177 20.71 -2.33 11.07
C LYS A 177 20.45 -1.12 11.96
N TYR A 178 21.35 -0.14 11.92
CA TYR A 178 21.25 1.07 12.74
C TYR A 178 19.96 1.87 12.45
N PHE A 179 19.60 1.99 11.17
CA PHE A 179 18.39 2.66 10.73
C PHE A 179 17.15 1.76 10.68
N ASP A 180 17.20 0.55 11.25
CA ASP A 180 16.05 -0.39 11.30
C ASP A 180 15.45 -0.73 9.91
N GLY A 181 16.29 -0.75 8.88
CA GLY A 181 15.90 -1.00 7.49
C GLY A 181 15.41 0.23 6.73
N GLU A 182 15.38 1.41 7.36
CA GLU A 182 15.04 2.66 6.68
C GLU A 182 16.20 3.12 5.78
N LEU A 183 15.89 3.43 4.52
CA LEU A 183 16.91 3.78 3.52
C LEU A 183 17.14 5.29 3.40
N GLY A 184 16.14 6.10 3.79
CA GLY A 184 16.20 7.56 3.68
C GLY A 184 17.48 8.15 4.28
N PRO A 185 17.81 7.86 5.55
CA PRO A 185 18.99 8.40 6.24
C PRO A 185 20.35 7.88 5.75
N ILE A 186 20.39 6.81 4.95
CA ILE A 186 21.66 6.20 4.54
C ILE A 186 22.20 6.96 3.32
N GLU A 187 23.36 7.61 3.50
CA GLU A 187 24.11 8.23 2.43
C GLU A 187 24.71 7.16 1.50
N GLY A 188 24.81 7.46 0.20
CA GLY A 188 25.41 6.56 -0.79
C GLY A 188 24.47 5.53 -1.42
N ILE A 189 23.23 5.36 -0.92
CA ILE A 189 22.19 4.61 -1.64
C ILE A 189 21.57 5.50 -2.73
N PRO A 190 21.61 5.10 -4.02
CA PRO A 190 21.00 5.86 -5.10
C PRO A 190 19.49 6.06 -4.91
N GLN A 191 18.99 7.17 -5.44
CA GLN A 191 17.59 7.57 -5.27
C GLN A 191 16.59 6.54 -5.81
N HIS A 192 16.89 5.89 -6.94
CA HIS A 192 16.00 4.88 -7.53
C HIS A 192 15.88 3.63 -6.65
N ILE A 193 16.93 3.25 -5.90
CA ILE A 193 16.85 2.19 -4.88
C ILE A 193 15.99 2.63 -3.70
N LYS A 194 16.17 3.87 -3.21
CA LYS A 194 15.34 4.41 -2.13
C LYS A 194 13.86 4.42 -2.51
N GLU A 195 13.54 4.86 -3.73
CA GLU A 195 12.18 4.90 -4.26
C GLU A 195 11.57 3.51 -4.47
N LYS A 196 12.36 2.55 -4.96
CA LYS A 196 11.91 1.17 -5.15
C LYS A 196 11.54 0.49 -3.83
N TYR A 197 12.30 0.77 -2.77
CA TYR A 197 12.21 0.10 -1.48
C TYR A 197 11.56 0.96 -0.37
N LEU A 198 10.74 1.95 -0.73
CA LEU A 198 9.92 2.68 0.22
C LEU A 198 9.07 1.71 1.06
N THR A 199 8.95 2.00 2.36
CA THR A 199 8.13 1.20 3.26
C THR A 199 6.67 1.63 3.21
N ALA A 200 5.78 0.83 3.79
CA ALA A 200 4.35 1.12 3.82
C ALA A 200 3.99 2.49 4.42
N PHE A 201 4.83 3.07 5.29
CA PHE A 201 4.60 4.40 5.88
C PHE A 201 5.09 5.56 5.02
N ASP A 202 5.98 5.29 4.07
CA ASP A 202 6.54 6.29 3.15
C ASP A 202 5.82 6.28 1.78
N VAL A 203 5.06 5.22 1.49
CA VAL A 203 4.19 5.16 0.32
C VAL A 203 3.00 6.09 0.50
N SER A 204 2.81 7.02 -0.43
CA SER A 204 1.63 7.90 -0.42
C SER A 204 0.33 7.10 -0.51
N PHE A 205 -0.64 7.46 0.34
CA PHE A 205 -1.94 6.79 0.35
C PHE A 205 -2.69 6.93 -0.99
N GLU A 206 -2.40 7.96 -1.79
CA GLU A 206 -3.05 8.14 -3.10
C GLU A 206 -2.71 7.00 -4.07
N PHE A 207 -1.46 6.54 -4.10
CA PHE A 207 -1.06 5.38 -4.91
C PHE A 207 -1.63 4.08 -4.36
N LEU A 208 -1.59 3.91 -3.03
CA LEU A 208 -2.17 2.74 -2.36
C LEU A 208 -3.67 2.59 -2.67
N LEU A 209 -4.43 3.68 -2.54
CA LEU A 209 -5.87 3.71 -2.81
C LEU A 209 -6.17 3.58 -4.30
N SER A 210 -5.38 4.19 -5.18
CA SER A 210 -5.56 4.07 -6.63
C SER A 210 -5.32 2.64 -7.10
N ALA A 211 -4.26 1.98 -6.63
CA ALA A 211 -4.00 0.57 -6.89
C ALA A 211 -5.15 -0.33 -6.36
N ALA A 212 -5.66 -0.05 -5.15
CA ALA A 212 -6.82 -0.75 -4.61
C ALA A 212 -8.08 -0.55 -5.47
N ALA A 213 -8.33 0.67 -5.95
CA ALA A 213 -9.48 0.99 -6.78
C ALA A 213 -9.43 0.25 -8.12
N ARG A 214 -8.25 0.21 -8.77
CA ARG A 214 -8.04 -0.56 -10.01
C ARG A 214 -8.40 -2.03 -9.82
N ARG A 215 -7.94 -2.64 -8.73
CA ARG A 215 -8.32 -4.03 -8.39
C ARG A 215 -9.81 -4.17 -8.10
N GLN A 216 -10.40 -3.23 -7.33
CA GLN A 216 -11.78 -3.35 -6.85
C GLN A 216 -12.82 -3.39 -7.96
N LYS A 217 -12.55 -2.72 -9.09
CA LYS A 217 -13.34 -2.78 -10.33
C LYS A 217 -13.61 -4.21 -10.78
N TRP A 218 -12.63 -5.10 -10.64
CA TRP A 218 -12.74 -6.49 -11.10
C TRP A 218 -13.30 -7.42 -10.03
N ILE A 219 -13.19 -7.06 -8.75
CA ILE A 219 -13.50 -7.93 -7.61
C ILE A 219 -15.00 -7.90 -7.27
N ASP A 220 -15.64 -9.06 -7.30
CA ASP A 220 -17.07 -9.24 -6.97
C ASP A 220 -17.38 -9.12 -5.48
N GLN A 221 -16.45 -9.45 -4.58
CA GLN A 221 -16.54 -9.16 -3.14
C GLN A 221 -15.75 -7.90 -2.80
N ALA A 222 -14.72 -7.99 -1.97
CA ALA A 222 -13.91 -6.86 -1.51
C ALA A 222 -12.45 -7.31 -1.26
N GLN A 223 -11.65 -6.41 -0.71
CA GLN A 223 -10.24 -6.62 -0.41
C GLN A 223 -9.88 -5.98 0.93
N SER A 224 -9.05 -6.66 1.72
CA SER A 224 -8.54 -6.12 2.98
C SER A 224 -7.43 -5.09 2.72
N VAL A 225 -7.80 -3.80 2.66
CA VAL A 225 -6.86 -2.69 2.41
C VAL A 225 -6.45 -2.06 3.73
N ASN A 226 -5.28 -2.42 4.24
CA ASN A 226 -4.64 -1.66 5.32
C ASN A 226 -4.27 -0.25 4.82
N LEU A 227 -4.37 0.73 5.71
CA LEU A 227 -3.99 2.11 5.51
C LEU A 227 -2.82 2.45 6.44
N PHE A 228 -1.92 3.29 5.98
CA PHE A 228 -0.69 3.62 6.69
C PHE A 228 -0.53 5.14 6.75
N LEU A 229 -0.22 5.67 7.93
CA LEU A 229 0.15 7.07 8.12
C LEU A 229 1.38 7.14 9.03
N GLY A 230 2.51 7.58 8.47
CA GLY A 230 3.73 7.80 9.26
C GLY A 230 3.50 8.82 10.37
N THR A 231 2.99 10.00 10.01
CA THR A 231 2.58 11.03 10.97
C THR A 231 1.05 11.09 11.03
N PRO A 232 0.41 10.70 12.14
CA PRO A 232 -1.03 10.73 12.24
C PRO A 232 -1.54 12.16 12.42
N ASP A 233 -2.28 12.67 11.43
CA ASP A 233 -3.03 13.92 11.55
C ASP A 233 -4.45 13.77 10.99
N LEU A 234 -5.40 14.52 11.57
CA LEU A 234 -6.82 14.41 11.22
C LEU A 234 -7.13 14.84 9.79
N LYS A 235 -6.35 15.76 9.22
CA LYS A 235 -6.56 16.27 7.86
C LYS A 235 -6.22 15.18 6.84
N SER A 236 -5.04 14.57 6.96
CA SER A 236 -4.62 13.44 6.11
C SER A 236 -5.55 12.25 6.27
N LEU A 237 -6.00 11.95 7.49
CA LEU A 237 -6.97 10.88 7.73
C LEU A 237 -8.30 11.12 7.00
N SER A 238 -8.84 12.34 7.12
CA SER A 238 -10.08 12.75 6.45
C SER A 238 -9.95 12.67 4.93
N HIS A 239 -8.84 13.18 4.37
CA HIS A 239 -8.58 13.11 2.93
C HIS A 239 -8.44 11.67 2.43
N MET A 240 -7.70 10.83 3.14
CA MET A 240 -7.49 9.43 2.78
C MET A 240 -8.81 8.64 2.74
N TYR A 241 -9.66 8.73 3.77
CA TYR A 241 -10.95 8.02 3.76
C TYR A 241 -11.94 8.57 2.72
N ARG A 242 -11.96 9.90 2.51
CA ARG A 242 -12.79 10.49 1.46
C ARG A 242 -12.30 10.08 0.07
N ALA A 243 -10.99 9.99 -0.15
CA ALA A 243 -10.42 9.48 -1.39
C ALA A 243 -10.79 7.99 -1.61
N ALA A 244 -10.72 7.16 -0.58
CA ALA A 244 -11.15 5.76 -0.65
C ALA A 244 -12.63 5.64 -1.08
N TRP A 245 -13.51 6.47 -0.51
CA TRP A 245 -14.92 6.51 -0.88
C TRP A 245 -15.14 6.99 -2.32
N ARG A 246 -14.50 8.11 -2.73
CA ARG A 246 -14.61 8.66 -4.09
C ARG A 246 -14.12 7.70 -5.17
N LYS A 247 -13.08 6.92 -4.88
CA LYS A 247 -12.56 5.87 -5.75
C LYS A 247 -13.40 4.58 -5.77
N GLY A 248 -14.52 4.54 -5.03
CA GLY A 248 -15.48 3.43 -5.06
C GLY A 248 -15.02 2.18 -4.30
N LEU A 249 -14.10 2.30 -3.36
CA LEU A 249 -13.69 1.17 -2.52
C LEU A 249 -14.86 0.69 -1.65
N LYS A 250 -15.00 -0.64 -1.54
CA LYS A 250 -16.01 -1.27 -0.70
C LYS A 250 -15.57 -1.35 0.77
N THR A 251 -14.27 -1.51 1.01
CA THR A 251 -13.71 -1.72 2.35
C THR A 251 -12.34 -1.05 2.50
N THR A 252 -12.11 -0.50 3.69
CA THR A 252 -10.79 -0.28 4.29
C THR A 252 -10.63 -1.29 5.43
N TYR A 253 -9.41 -1.44 5.97
CA TYR A 253 -9.14 -2.38 7.05
C TYR A 253 -8.46 -1.68 8.24
N TYR A 254 -7.25 -2.09 8.67
CA TYR A 254 -6.57 -1.40 9.76
C TYR A 254 -5.99 -0.07 9.28
N LEU A 255 -6.09 0.95 10.14
CA LEU A 255 -5.18 2.09 10.11
C LEU A 255 -3.96 1.76 10.96
N ARG A 256 -2.78 1.85 10.35
CA ARG A 256 -1.48 1.69 11.01
C ARG A 256 -0.83 3.06 11.10
N THR A 257 -0.38 3.44 12.30
CA THR A 257 0.34 4.70 12.54
C THR A 257 1.66 4.42 13.21
N LEU A 258 2.67 5.28 13.00
CA LEU A 258 3.88 5.24 13.83
C LEU A 258 3.63 6.02 15.12
N GLY A 259 4.10 5.47 16.25
CA GLY A 259 4.12 6.21 17.51
C GLY A 259 5.27 7.23 17.51
N ALA A 260 5.08 8.37 18.17
CA ALA A 260 6.09 9.42 18.26
C ALA A 260 7.37 9.00 19.02
N SER A 261 7.36 7.87 19.71
CA SER A 261 8.36 7.45 20.69
C SER A 261 9.13 6.18 20.30
N ASN A 262 9.77 6.18 19.14
CA ASN A 262 10.82 5.19 18.81
C ASN A 262 12.25 5.72 19.07
N ILE A 263 12.38 6.82 19.82
CA ILE A 263 13.67 7.41 20.23
C ILE A 263 14.08 6.85 21.61
N GLU A 264 14.18 5.54 21.75
CA GLU A 264 15.07 4.93 22.76
C GLU A 264 15.69 3.70 22.11
N LYS A 265 16.66 3.94 21.22
CA LYS A 265 17.44 2.86 20.60
C LYS A 265 18.62 2.57 21.51
N ALA A 266 18.63 1.36 22.07
CA ALA A 266 19.76 0.81 22.80
C ALA A 266 21.03 0.89 21.94
N THR A 267 22.03 1.56 22.49
CA THR A 267 23.35 1.81 21.92
C THR A 267 24.04 0.49 21.54
N VAL A 268 24.20 0.26 20.24
CA VAL A 268 25.28 -0.58 19.72
C VAL A 268 26.43 0.38 19.38
N ASP A 269 27.54 0.26 20.12
CA ASP A 269 28.76 1.05 19.93
C ASP A 269 29.31 0.88 18.50
N LEU A 270 28.92 1.80 17.61
CA LEU A 270 29.67 2.08 16.38
C LEU A 270 30.60 3.26 16.68
N LYS A 271 31.89 2.95 16.83
CA LYS A 271 32.97 3.92 17.02
C LYS A 271 32.88 5.01 15.94
N LYS A 272 32.70 6.24 16.42
CA LYS A 272 32.78 7.54 15.73
C LYS A 272 33.65 7.52 14.47
N ALA A 273 33.03 7.82 13.33
CA ALA A 273 33.74 8.42 12.20
C ALA A 273 34.17 9.85 12.57
N LYS A 274 35.38 10.23 12.14
CA LYS A 274 36.13 11.43 12.54
C LYS A 274 35.37 12.74 12.21
N PRO A 275 35.47 13.79 13.06
CA PRO A 275 35.15 15.15 12.64
C PRO A 275 36.29 15.70 11.78
N LEU A 276 35.97 16.24 10.60
CA LEU A 276 36.86 17.15 9.87
C LEU A 276 36.79 18.55 10.50
N ALA A 277 37.92 19.25 10.37
CA ALA A 277 38.35 20.42 11.13
C ALA A 277 37.64 21.75 10.80
N ASP A 278 37.61 22.60 11.83
CA ASP A 278 37.74 24.07 11.90
C ASP A 278 37.14 24.96 10.80
N SER A 279 36.13 25.74 11.20
CA SER A 279 35.96 27.15 10.82
C SER A 279 35.22 27.91 11.93
N PRO A 280 35.46 29.24 12.09
CA PRO A 280 35.38 29.93 13.37
C PRO A 280 33.96 30.31 13.79
N THR A 281 33.81 30.41 15.11
CA THR A 281 32.63 30.76 15.89
C THR A 281 32.12 32.18 15.58
N ASP A 282 30.87 32.29 15.10
CA ASP A 282 30.08 33.51 15.18
C ASP A 282 29.51 33.66 16.60
N GLU A 283 29.79 34.79 17.24
CA GLU A 283 29.20 35.18 18.52
C GLU A 283 27.69 35.44 18.36
N PRO A 284 26.82 34.98 19.27
CA PRO A 284 25.41 35.33 19.24
C PRO A 284 25.19 36.78 19.68
N SER A 285 24.68 37.61 18.78
CA SER A 285 24.14 38.94 19.06
C SER A 285 23.01 38.92 20.11
N PRO A 286 22.84 39.97 20.93
CA PRO A 286 21.90 39.96 22.06
C PRO A 286 20.44 39.83 21.59
N LYS A 287 19.69 38.88 22.20
CA LYS A 287 18.25 38.70 21.97
C LYS A 287 17.49 39.97 22.35
N LYS A 288 16.67 40.49 21.43
CA LYS A 288 15.68 41.55 21.72
C LYS A 288 14.61 40.98 22.67
N GLU A 289 14.40 41.63 23.81
CA GLU A 289 13.28 41.32 24.70
C GLU A 289 12.02 42.02 24.20
N TYR A 290 10.98 41.23 23.89
CA TYR A 290 9.66 41.73 23.53
C TYR A 290 8.73 41.73 24.75
N SER A 291 7.91 42.78 24.88
CA SER A 291 6.88 42.87 25.92
C SER A 291 5.76 41.84 25.71
N ASP A 292 5.02 41.52 26.78
CA ASP A 292 3.91 40.55 26.72
C ASP A 292 2.79 40.99 25.76
N ALA A 293 2.62 42.30 25.58
CA ALA A 293 1.67 42.85 24.62
C ALA A 293 2.10 42.58 23.17
N GLU A 294 3.39 42.71 22.87
CA GLU A 294 3.95 42.46 21.53
C GLU A 294 3.93 40.98 21.18
N LYS A 295 4.22 40.09 22.14
CA LYS A 295 4.12 38.63 21.95
C LYS A 295 2.68 38.20 21.65
N LYS A 296 1.70 38.82 22.31
CA LYS A 296 0.28 38.51 22.10
C LYS A 296 -0.25 39.04 20.77
N ALA A 297 0.20 40.22 20.33
CA ALA A 297 -0.14 40.75 19.02
C ALA A 297 0.47 39.90 17.88
N CYS A 298 1.74 39.54 18.00
CA CYS A 298 2.45 38.68 17.06
C CYS A 298 1.82 37.28 16.96
N SER A 299 1.42 36.67 18.09
CA SER A 299 0.81 35.34 18.06
C SER A 299 -0.57 35.31 17.40
N ILE A 300 -1.38 36.35 17.58
CA ILE A 300 -2.69 36.47 16.93
C ILE A 300 -2.52 36.65 15.42
N GLN A 301 -1.55 37.45 14.99
CA GLN A 301 -1.29 37.70 13.57
C GLN A 301 -0.70 36.47 12.88
N ALA A 302 0.19 35.74 13.54
CA ALA A 302 0.72 34.45 13.11
C ALA A 302 -0.39 33.39 12.94
N MET A 303 -1.34 33.31 13.88
CA MET A 303 -2.50 32.41 13.75
C MET A 303 -3.42 32.74 12.58
N LEU A 304 -3.59 34.03 12.25
CA LEU A 304 -4.45 34.47 11.15
C LEU A 304 -3.82 34.22 9.78
N ASN A 305 -2.49 34.29 9.70
CA ASN A 305 -1.75 34.17 8.44
C ASN A 305 -1.14 32.78 8.21
N GLY A 306 -1.15 31.90 9.21
CA GLY A 306 -0.58 30.55 9.12
C GLY A 306 0.95 30.52 9.16
N GLU A 307 1.56 31.52 9.78
CA GLU A 307 3.00 31.69 9.96
C GLU A 307 3.40 31.43 11.42
N GLU A 308 4.69 31.29 11.73
CA GLU A 308 5.19 31.16 13.11
C GLU A 308 5.54 32.54 13.70
N CYS A 309 5.24 32.78 14.99
CA CYS A 309 5.52 34.07 15.63
C CYS A 309 7.00 34.19 16.03
N GLU A 310 7.73 35.09 15.38
CA GLU A 310 9.16 35.36 15.62
C GLU A 310 9.44 35.90 17.04
N ALA A 311 8.47 36.54 17.71
CA ALA A 311 8.63 37.05 19.07
C ALA A 311 8.51 35.96 20.17
N CYS A 312 8.20 34.72 19.79
CA CYS A 312 8.08 33.57 20.69
C CYS A 312 9.28 32.59 20.61
N GLN A 313 10.32 32.91 19.83
CA GLN A 313 11.62 32.21 19.75
C GLN A 313 12.70 32.89 20.63
#